data_AF-A0A3B1CLX2-F1
#
_entry.id   AF-A0A3B1CLX2-F1
#
_cell.length_a   1.000
_cell.length_b   1.000
_cell.length_c   1.000
_cell.angle_alpha   90.00
_cell.angle_beta   90.00
_cell.angle_gamma   90.00
#
_symmetry.space_group_name_H-M   'P 1'
#
loop_
_entity.id
_entity.type
_entity.pdbx_description
1 polymer ?
#
loop_
_entity_poly.entity_id
_entity_poly.type
_entity_poly.pdbx_seq_one_letter_code
_entity_poly.pdbx_strand_id
1 'polypeptide(L)'
;MKKIIRTIFFIYIPLIVIILILKLTSVVNQTTFISIVIALLLNLFNLSAALLFYYLSINRSNQVFMLFNLGGMGVRVFFLLIGFMIVLIFLEIDKYAFILVFLILYSLSIITEIKYFHKEDKKLRK
;
A
#
# COMPACT_ATOMS: atom_id res chain seq x y z
N MET A 1 -8.57 -14.75 -2.12
CA MET A 1 -8.49 -13.64 -3.10
C MET A 1 -9.67 -12.65 -3.09
N LYS A 2 -10.94 -13.05 -3.25
CA LYS A 2 -12.09 -12.10 -3.29
C LYS A 2 -12.14 -11.08 -2.13
N LYS A 3 -11.85 -11.51 -0.90
CA LYS A 3 -11.79 -10.62 0.28
C LYS A 3 -10.65 -9.60 0.21
N ILE A 4 -9.48 -9.99 -0.31
CA ILE A 4 -8.29 -9.13 -0.45
C ILE A 4 -8.60 -8.00 -1.44
N ILE A 5 -9.14 -8.38 -2.61
CA ILE A 5 -9.57 -7.42 -3.65
C ILE A 5 -10.60 -6.44 -3.08
N ARG A 6 -11.57 -6.93 -2.31
CA ARG A 6 -12.58 -6.07 -1.66
C ARG A 6 -11.95 -5.08 -0.68
N THR A 7 -11.00 -5.50 0.15
CA THR A 7 -10.31 -4.61 1.10
C THR A 7 -9.54 -3.52 0.37
N ILE A 8 -8.76 -3.89 -0.66
CA ILE A 8 -8.00 -2.95 -1.49
C ILE A 8 -8.96 -1.94 -2.15
N PHE A 9 -10.02 -2.43 -2.78
CA PHE A 9 -11.01 -1.60 -3.46
C PHE A 9 -11.65 -0.57 -2.51
N PHE A 10 -12.03 -0.99 -1.30
CA PHE A 10 -12.69 -0.12 -0.32
C PHE A 10 -11.78 1.03 0.17
N ILE A 11 -10.47 0.82 0.20
CA ILE A 11 -9.51 1.85 0.64
C ILE A 11 -9.13 2.77 -0.50
N TYR A 12 -8.81 2.21 -1.68
CA TYR A 12 -8.22 2.98 -2.76
C TYR A 12 -9.25 3.69 -3.65
N ILE A 13 -10.46 3.17 -3.81
CA ILE A 13 -11.50 3.83 -4.63
C ILE A 13 -11.88 5.21 -4.08
N PRO A 14 -12.21 5.38 -2.78
CA PRO A 14 -12.53 6.70 -2.25
C PRO A 14 -11.38 7.70 -2.42
N LEU A 15 -10.14 7.24 -2.20
CA LEU A 15 -8.96 8.07 -2.39
C LEU A 15 -8.82 8.52 -3.85
N ILE A 16 -8.95 7.61 -4.81
CA ILE A 16 -8.88 7.92 -6.24
C ILE A 16 -9.97 8.94 -6.62
N VAL A 17 -11.21 8.75 -6.14
CA VAL A 17 -12.32 9.66 -6.41
C VAL A 17 -12.03 11.06 -5.85
N ILE A 18 -11.53 11.17 -4.62
CA ILE A 18 -11.15 12.45 -4.02
C ILE A 18 -10.06 13.13 -4.86
N ILE A 19 -9.02 12.40 -5.26
CA ILE A 19 -7.91 12.94 -6.04
C ILE A 19 -8.39 13.43 -7.42
N LEU A 20 -9.29 12.69 -8.06
CA LEU A 20 -9.89 13.09 -9.33
C LEU A 20 -10.72 14.37 -9.18
N ILE A 21 -11.52 14.49 -8.13
CA ILE A 21 -12.30 15.71 -7.85
C ILE A 21 -11.35 16.90 -7.67
N LEU A 22 -10.31 16.76 -6.85
CA LEU A 22 -9.32 17.82 -6.62
C LEU A 22 -8.62 18.26 -7.91
N LYS A 23 -8.38 17.33 -8.84
CA LYS A 23 -7.83 17.63 -10.16
C LYS A 23 -8.83 18.37 -11.05
N LEU A 24 -10.09 17.93 -11.08
CA LEU A 24 -11.14 18.55 -11.87
C LEU A 24 -11.48 19.97 -11.39
N THR A 25 -11.41 20.22 -10.08
CA THR A 25 -11.60 21.56 -9.50
C THR A 25 -10.35 22.44 -9.59
N SER A 26 -9.28 21.98 -10.24
CA SER A 26 -7.99 22.68 -10.37
C SER A 26 -7.33 23.08 -9.04
N VAL A 27 -7.73 22.45 -7.93
CA VAL A 27 -7.11 22.65 -6.61
C VAL A 27 -5.68 22.12 -6.59
N VAL A 28 -5.41 21.06 -7.37
CA VAL A 28 -4.05 20.51 -7.56
C VAL A 28 -3.60 20.64 -9.01
N ASN A 29 -2.35 21.08 -9.18
CA ASN A 29 -1.71 21.18 -10.50
C ASN A 29 -1.33 19.77 -11.04
N GLN A 30 -0.76 19.72 -12.24
CA GLN A 30 -0.39 18.45 -12.88
C GLN A 30 0.74 17.71 -12.15
N THR A 31 1.76 18.43 -11.69
CA THR A 31 2.92 17.83 -11.02
C THR A 31 2.54 17.23 -9.67
N THR A 32 1.76 17.94 -8.86
CA THR A 32 1.19 17.44 -7.60
C THR A 32 0.25 16.26 -7.84
N PHE A 33 -0.60 16.29 -8.87
CA PHE A 33 -1.46 15.15 -9.22
C PHE A 33 -0.65 13.89 -9.53
N ILE A 34 0.38 14.00 -10.38
CA ILE A 34 1.27 12.88 -10.72
C ILE A 34 1.98 12.34 -9.46
N SER A 35 2.44 13.24 -8.59
CA SER A 35 3.08 12.90 -7.30
C SER A 35 2.18 12.01 -6.45
N ILE A 36 0.91 12.42 -6.28
CA ILE A 36 -0.09 11.71 -5.49
C ILE A 36 -0.39 10.33 -6.11
N VAL A 37 -0.55 10.27 -7.44
CA VAL A 37 -0.83 9.00 -8.14
C VAL A 37 0.31 8.01 -7.96
N ILE A 38 1.57 8.45 -8.09
CA ILE A 38 2.73 7.57 -7.91
C ILE A 38 2.84 7.08 -6.46
N ALA A 39 2.64 7.96 -5.48
CA ALA A 39 2.61 7.57 -4.06
C ALA A 39 1.53 6.52 -3.79
N LEU A 40 0.37 6.67 -4.41
CA LEU A 40 -0.75 5.73 -4.33
C LEU A 40 -0.39 4.38 -4.94
N LEU A 41 0.24 4.36 -6.13
CA LEU A 41 0.67 3.12 -6.79
C LEU A 41 1.72 2.35 -5.99
N LEU A 42 2.73 3.04 -5.45
CA LEU A 42 3.76 2.39 -4.61
C LEU A 42 3.15 1.74 -3.36
N ASN A 43 2.24 2.45 -2.69
CA ASN A 43 1.57 1.90 -1.50
C ASN A 43 0.60 0.77 -1.84
N LEU A 44 -0.08 0.87 -2.99
CA LEU A 44 -0.95 -0.18 -3.48
C LEU A 44 -0.17 -1.47 -3.76
N PHE A 45 0.99 -1.36 -4.41
CA PHE A 45 1.88 -2.49 -4.63
C PHE A 45 2.32 -3.10 -3.31
N ASN A 46 2.76 -2.27 -2.36
CA ASN A 46 3.20 -2.72 -1.04
C ASN A 46 2.10 -3.47 -0.27
N LEU A 47 0.89 -2.92 -0.18
CA LEU A 47 -0.23 -3.56 0.50
C LEU A 47 -0.67 -4.85 -0.21
N SER A 48 -0.67 -4.85 -1.55
CA SER A 48 -1.03 -6.03 -2.34
C SER A 48 -0.05 -7.18 -2.08
N ALA A 49 1.26 -6.90 -2.06
CA ALA A 49 2.28 -7.86 -1.71
C ALA A 49 2.10 -8.42 -0.29
N ALA A 50 1.78 -7.55 0.68
CA ALA A 50 1.47 -7.94 2.06
C ALA A 50 0.37 -8.99 2.15
N LEU A 51 -0.77 -8.67 1.53
CA LEU A 51 -1.97 -9.49 1.59
C LEU A 51 -1.77 -10.80 0.82
N LEU A 52 -0.96 -10.77 -0.26
CA LEU A 52 -0.57 -11.96 -1.00
C LEU A 52 0.33 -12.89 -0.17
N PHE A 53 1.39 -12.36 0.45
CA PHE A 53 2.29 -13.16 1.28
C PHE A 53 1.55 -13.82 2.45
N TYR A 54 0.70 -13.06 3.13
CA TYR A 54 -0.17 -13.59 4.17
C TYR A 54 -1.07 -14.71 3.64
N TYR A 55 -1.74 -14.50 2.50
CA TYR A 55 -2.62 -15.50 1.92
C TYR A 55 -1.90 -16.80 1.54
N LEU A 56 -0.67 -16.70 1.01
CA LEU A 56 0.15 -17.86 0.66
C LEU A 56 0.64 -18.63 1.90
N SER A 57 0.81 -17.94 3.03
CA SER A 57 1.42 -18.50 4.23
C SER A 57 0.44 -18.92 5.32
N ILE A 58 -0.82 -18.47 5.28
CA ILE A 58 -1.77 -18.60 6.39
C ILE A 58 -2.06 -20.05 6.82
N ASN A 59 -2.04 -21.00 5.87
CA ASN A 59 -2.28 -22.43 6.12
C ASN A 59 -0.98 -23.26 6.13
N ARG A 60 0.18 -22.61 6.24
CA ARG A 60 1.49 -23.27 6.24
C ARG A 60 2.04 -23.33 7.67
N SER A 61 3.18 -24.01 7.85
CA SER A 61 3.84 -24.09 9.16
C SER A 61 4.26 -22.71 9.68
N ASN A 62 4.41 -22.57 10.99
CA ASN A 62 4.81 -21.31 11.63
C ASN A 62 6.12 -20.73 11.06
N GLN A 63 7.07 -21.58 10.70
CA GLN A 63 8.33 -21.14 10.08
C GLN A 63 8.08 -20.47 8.72
N VAL A 64 7.25 -21.07 7.87
CA VAL A 64 6.86 -20.51 6.56
C VAL A 64 6.04 -19.24 6.76
N PHE A 65 5.13 -19.21 7.73
CA PHE A 65 4.37 -18.01 8.08
C PHE A 65 5.27 -16.83 8.46
N MET A 66 6.27 -17.05 9.33
CA MET A 66 7.21 -16.01 9.71
C MET A 66 8.08 -15.56 8.53
N LEU A 67 8.59 -16.50 7.73
CA LEU A 67 9.42 -16.17 6.57
C LEU A 67 8.69 -15.28 5.56
N PHE A 68 7.44 -15.62 5.23
CA PHE A 68 6.65 -14.85 4.27
C PHE A 68 6.22 -13.48 4.79
N ASN A 69 5.81 -13.36 6.05
CA ASN A 69 5.29 -12.10 6.57
C ASN A 69 6.39 -11.18 7.10
N LEU A 70 7.29 -11.67 7.96
CA LEU A 70 8.40 -10.87 8.50
C LEU A 70 9.53 -10.72 7.49
N GLY A 71 9.95 -11.81 6.85
CA GLY A 71 10.96 -11.75 5.79
C GLY A 71 10.44 -10.98 4.57
N GLY A 72 9.20 -11.23 4.16
CA GLY A 72 8.54 -10.48 3.09
C GLY A 72 8.35 -9.00 3.41
N MET A 73 8.16 -8.60 4.67
CA MET A 73 8.17 -7.19 5.08
C MET A 73 9.52 -6.53 4.79
N GLY A 74 10.63 -7.18 5.10
CA GLY A 74 11.97 -6.68 4.80
C GLY A 74 12.18 -6.47 3.29
N VAL A 75 11.83 -7.48 2.48
CA VAL A 75 11.91 -7.39 1.01
C VAL A 75 11.02 -6.27 0.46
N ARG A 76 9.78 -6.15 0.95
CA ARG A 76 8.85 -5.08 0.56
C ARG A 76 9.42 -3.71 0.86
N VAL A 77 9.93 -3.47 2.08
CA VAL A 77 10.52 -2.19 2.48
C VAL A 77 11.73 -1.85 1.61
N PHE A 78 12.57 -2.83 1.29
CA PHE A 78 13.71 -2.63 0.39
C PHE A 78 13.26 -2.13 -1.01
N PHE A 79 12.30 -2.81 -1.64
CA PHE A 79 11.76 -2.36 -2.93
C PHE A 79 11.03 -1.01 -2.84
N LEU A 80 10.34 -0.76 -1.73
CA LEU A 80 9.65 0.50 -1.48
C LEU A 80 10.65 1.66 -1.40
N LEU A 81 11.78 1.48 -0.70
CA LEU A 81 12.85 2.47 -0.59
C LEU A 81 13.52 2.74 -1.94
N ILE A 82 13.80 1.69 -2.72
CA ILE A 82 14.34 1.84 -4.09
C ILE A 82 13.37 2.63 -4.96
N GLY A 83 12.09 2.25 -4.97
CA GLY A 83 11.05 2.94 -5.74
C GLY A 83 10.91 4.41 -5.31
N PHE A 84 10.92 4.66 -4.00
CA PHE A 84 10.88 6.01 -3.43
C PHE A 84 12.07 6.86 -3.87
N MET A 85 13.28 6.31 -3.85
CA MET A 85 14.49 7.00 -4.33
C MET A 85 14.43 7.31 -5.82
N ILE A 86 14.04 6.33 -6.64
CA ILE A 86 13.92 6.52 -8.10
C ILE A 86 12.95 7.67 -8.40
N VAL A 87 11.81 7.69 -7.72
CA VAL A 87 10.81 8.74 -7.89
C VAL A 87 11.36 10.12 -7.50
N LEU A 88 12.10 10.24 -6.40
CA LEU A 88 12.64 11.53 -5.96
C LEU A 88 13.79 12.06 -6.83
N ILE A 89 14.58 11.18 -7.43
CA ILE A 89 15.76 11.53 -8.22
C ILE A 89 15.39 11.81 -9.68
N PHE A 90 14.58 10.94 -10.29
CA PHE A 90 14.39 10.94 -11.74
C PHE A 90 13.11 11.62 -12.21
N LEU A 91 12.11 11.81 -11.34
CA LEU A 91 10.84 12.38 -11.75
C LEU A 91 10.72 13.85 -11.32
N GLU A 92 10.32 14.69 -12.27
CA GLU A 92 9.98 16.09 -12.04
C GLU A 92 8.59 16.20 -11.42
N ILE A 93 8.53 15.96 -10.11
CA ILE A 93 7.30 15.93 -9.34
C ILE A 93 7.36 16.85 -8.12
N ASP A 94 6.21 17.10 -7.51
CA ASP A 94 6.10 17.77 -6.22
C ASP A 94 6.55 16.80 -5.11
N LYS A 95 7.82 16.93 -4.73
CA LYS A 95 8.48 16.07 -3.74
C LYS A 95 7.77 16.11 -2.39
N TYR A 96 7.27 17.26 -1.96
CA TYR A 96 6.64 17.40 -0.66
C TYR A 96 5.27 16.71 -0.63
N ALA A 97 4.45 16.93 -1.67
CA ALA A 97 3.18 16.24 -1.81
C ALA A 97 3.38 14.71 -1.92
N PHE A 98 4.36 14.26 -2.69
CA PHE A 98 4.70 12.85 -2.81
C PHE A 98 5.03 12.23 -1.45
N ILE A 99 6.00 12.81 -0.72
CA ILE A 99 6.46 12.28 0.58
C ILE A 99 5.30 12.24 1.59
N LEU A 100 4.52 13.32 1.68
CA LEU A 100 3.41 13.43 2.63
C LEU A 100 2.33 12.37 2.36
N VAL A 101 1.86 12.30 1.11
CA VAL A 101 0.82 11.33 0.74
C VAL A 101 1.34 9.91 0.89
N PHE A 102 2.58 9.66 0.48
CA PHE A 102 3.20 8.35 0.63
C PHE A 102 3.23 7.91 2.10
N LEU A 103 3.62 8.78 3.03
CA LEU A 103 3.68 8.45 4.46
C LEU A 103 2.30 8.17 5.05
N ILE A 104 1.29 8.98 4.70
CA ILE A 104 -0.09 8.78 5.14
C ILE A 104 -0.61 7.43 4.62
N LEU A 105 -0.45 7.15 3.33
CA LEU A 105 -0.91 5.91 2.72
C LEU A 105 -0.15 4.69 3.24
N TYR A 106 1.14 4.81 3.52
CA TYR A 106 1.95 3.75 4.10
C TYR A 106 1.46 3.39 5.51
N SER A 107 1.20 4.41 6.33
CA SER A 107 0.66 4.24 7.68
C SER A 107 -0.73 3.57 7.66
N LEU A 108 -1.62 4.03 6.77
CA LEU A 108 -2.93 3.41 6.56
C LEU A 108 -2.82 1.96 6.06
N SER A 109 -1.83 1.67 5.21
CA SER A 109 -1.58 0.32 4.69
C SER A 109 -1.17 -0.62 5.82
N ILE A 110 -0.26 -0.22 6.71
CA ILE A 110 0.14 -1.02 7.89
C ILE A 110 -1.05 -1.28 8.81
N ILE A 111 -1.85 -0.26 9.13
CA ILE A 111 -3.04 -0.42 9.99
C ILE A 111 -4.02 -1.42 9.37
N THR A 112 -4.21 -1.34 8.05
CA THR A 112 -5.06 -2.26 7.30
C THR A 112 -4.53 -3.69 7.34
N GLU A 113 -3.23 -3.85 7.12
CA GLU A 113 -2.53 -5.14 7.17
C GLU A 113 -2.75 -5.83 8.52
N ILE A 114 -2.48 -5.12 9.62
CA ILE A 114 -2.67 -5.63 10.99
C ILE A 114 -4.13 -6.02 11.24
N LYS A 115 -5.08 -5.15 10.90
CA LYS A 115 -6.51 -5.42 11.07
C LYS A 115 -6.97 -6.63 10.26
N TYR A 116 -6.45 -6.80 9.04
CA TYR A 116 -6.78 -7.93 8.19
C TYR A 116 -6.26 -9.24 8.77
N PHE A 117 -4.99 -9.27 9.20
CA PHE A 117 -4.35 -10.48 9.76
C PHE A 117 -5.04 -10.92 11.05
N HIS A 118 -5.34 -9.97 11.95
CA HIS A 118 -6.04 -10.25 13.20
C HIS A 118 -7.45 -10.81 12.98
N LYS A 119 -8.16 -10.29 11.97
CA LYS A 119 -9.52 -10.73 11.65
C LYS A 119 -9.58 -12.14 11.08
N GLU A 120 -8.61 -12.52 10.25
CA GLU A 120 -8.57 -13.86 9.65
C GLU A 120 -7.99 -14.90 10.63
N ASP A 121 -7.01 -14.56 11.49
CA ASP A 121 -6.55 -15.46 12.58
C ASP A 121 -7.70 -15.84 13.54
N LYS A 122 -8.52 -14.86 13.95
CA LYS A 122 -9.72 -15.11 14.78
C LYS A 122 -10.74 -16.07 14.15
N LYS A 123 -10.75 -16.22 12.82
CA LYS A 123 -11.65 -17.15 12.12
C LYS A 123 -11.08 -18.55 12.03
N LEU A 124 -9.76 -18.69 12.00
CA LEU A 124 -9.10 -20.00 11.94
C LEU A 124 -9.11 -20.71 13.31
N ARG A 125 -9.20 -19.95 14.40
CA ARG A 125 -9.29 -20.47 15.78
C ARG A 125 -10.73 -20.73 16.26
N LYS A 126 -11.75 -20.54 15.41
CA LYS A 126 -13.15 -20.85 15.68
C LYS A 126 -13.56 -22.06 14.86
#